data_AF-A0A958P697-F1
#
_entry.id   AF-A0A958P697-F1
#
_cell.length_a   1.000
_cell.length_b   1.000
_cell.length_c   1.000
_cell.angle_alpha   90.00
_cell.angle_beta   90.00
_cell.angle_gamma   90.00
#
_symmetry.space_group_name_H-M   'P 1'
#
loop_
_entity.id
_entity.type
_entity.pdbx_description
1 polymer ?
#
loop_
_entity_poly.entity_id
_entity_poly.type
_entity_poly.pdbx_seq_one_letter_code
_entity_poly.pdbx_strand_id
1 'polypeptide(L)'
;MQEKNLRISQLELDIQRTQEPDRNFFKGGRSFYFFDFDDNVAFLSTPAVIFHQDTGEEIEMSSALFAHHNRNIGKSGPYRHYRIDYDEQKGTFRNFRDKDISRVARWMGQRQTFVQDLAAALGKEDFRWKGPSWSCFYHAVFNQRPISLITARGHHPKTLKEGIQCFVRSGHLPSEPNYLSLFPVSHPEVKKNLGHEFDTPISKLKQTAIRASVKKALQVYGESPHHRFGMSDDDPENVRLIIDEMARLKGQYPRNSFYVIETHKGQFLKREIFTDHTEDKVVGPNSQLSLFRW
;
A
#
# COMPACT_ATOMS: atom_id res chain seq x y z
N MET A 1 1.92 -42.54 -15.72
CA MET A 1 1.26 -41.32 -16.23
C MET A 1 0.80 -40.53 -15.00
N GLN A 2 1.63 -39.61 -14.52
CA GLN A 2 1.35 -38.80 -13.33
C GLN A 2 1.25 -37.34 -13.79
N GLU A 3 0.06 -36.77 -13.65
CA GLU A 3 -0.20 -35.35 -13.90
C GLU A 3 0.60 -34.50 -12.91
N LYS A 4 1.57 -33.74 -13.44
CA LYS A 4 2.19 -32.63 -12.73
C LYS A 4 1.15 -31.55 -12.54
N ASN A 5 0.73 -31.37 -11.28
CA ASN A 5 -0.01 -30.20 -10.82
C ASN A 5 0.84 -28.93 -11.02
N LEU A 6 0.73 -28.32 -12.19
CA LEU A 6 1.27 -27.00 -12.51
C LEU A 6 0.48 -25.97 -11.70
N ARG A 7 0.92 -25.72 -10.47
CA ARG A 7 0.53 -24.52 -9.73
C ARG A 7 1.08 -23.33 -10.49
N ILE A 8 0.17 -22.47 -10.93
CA ILE A 8 0.42 -21.24 -11.66
C ILE A 8 1.24 -20.32 -10.74
N SER A 9 2.57 -20.42 -10.78
CA SER A 9 3.42 -19.28 -10.49
C SER A 9 3.13 -18.22 -11.56
N GLN A 10 3.23 -16.93 -11.22
CA GLN A 10 3.28 -15.88 -12.22
C GLN A 10 4.49 -16.18 -13.13
N LEU A 11 4.26 -16.92 -14.21
CA LEU A 11 5.16 -17.03 -15.35
C LEU A 11 5.23 -15.63 -15.94
N GLU A 12 6.16 -14.81 -15.44
CA GLU A 12 6.72 -13.73 -16.24
C GLU A 12 7.47 -14.40 -17.39
N LEU A 13 6.73 -14.72 -18.46
CA LEU A 13 7.33 -14.98 -19.76
C LEU A 13 8.18 -13.75 -20.08
N ASP A 14 9.43 -13.97 -20.50
CA ASP A 14 10.40 -12.96 -20.98
C ASP A 14 9.91 -12.23 -22.25
N ILE A 15 8.72 -11.66 -22.18
CA ILE A 15 8.19 -10.71 -23.14
C ILE A 15 8.88 -9.40 -22.79
N GLN A 16 9.77 -8.92 -23.67
CA GLN A 16 10.34 -7.58 -23.55
C GLN A 16 9.19 -6.58 -23.41
N ARG A 17 8.93 -6.11 -22.19
CA ARG A 17 7.94 -5.08 -21.94
C ARG A 17 8.47 -3.78 -22.53
N THR A 18 7.67 -3.11 -23.35
CA THR A 18 7.98 -1.78 -23.86
C THR A 18 7.39 -0.73 -22.92
N GLN A 19 8.12 0.35 -22.67
CA GLN A 19 7.57 1.47 -21.92
C GLN A 19 6.42 2.11 -22.72
N GLU A 20 5.35 2.46 -22.01
CA GLU A 20 4.13 3.04 -22.58
C GLU A 20 3.97 4.49 -22.07
N PRO A 21 3.69 5.48 -22.94
CA PRO A 21 3.39 6.84 -22.49
C PRO A 21 2.06 6.88 -21.73
N ASP A 22 1.78 7.99 -21.02
CA ASP A 22 0.47 8.13 -20.38
C ASP A 22 -0.63 8.15 -21.45
N ARG A 23 -1.79 7.53 -21.18
CA ARG A 23 -2.90 7.49 -22.14
C ARG A 23 -3.19 8.85 -22.76
N ASN A 24 -3.29 9.84 -21.89
CA ASN A 24 -3.64 11.20 -22.25
C ASN A 24 -2.42 12.12 -22.35
N PHE A 25 -1.20 11.56 -22.49
CA PHE A 25 0.03 12.36 -22.52
C PHE A 25 -0.04 13.46 -23.59
N PHE A 26 -0.55 13.12 -24.78
CA PHE A 26 -0.75 14.05 -25.89
C PHE A 26 -1.77 15.16 -25.60
N LYS A 27 -2.62 14.99 -24.60
CA LYS A 27 -3.57 16.02 -24.11
C LYS A 27 -3.06 16.73 -22.85
N GLY A 28 -1.77 16.58 -22.50
CA GLY A 28 -1.20 17.08 -21.25
C GLY A 28 -1.71 16.33 -20.01
N GLY A 29 -2.17 15.09 -20.17
CA GLY A 29 -2.67 14.25 -19.09
C GLY A 29 -1.61 13.30 -18.53
N ARG A 30 -1.67 13.02 -17.23
CA ARG A 30 -0.82 12.07 -16.50
C ARG A 30 -1.67 11.05 -15.74
N SER A 31 -1.13 9.86 -15.54
CA SER A 31 -1.75 8.76 -14.80
C SER A 31 -1.05 8.60 -13.45
N PHE A 32 -1.76 8.92 -12.39
CA PHE A 32 -1.27 8.88 -11.01
C PHE A 32 -1.75 7.61 -10.33
N TYR A 33 -0.83 6.88 -9.71
CA TYR A 33 -1.12 5.60 -9.07
C TYR A 33 -0.90 5.68 -7.57
N PHE A 34 -1.94 5.38 -6.81
CA PHE A 34 -1.91 5.34 -5.35
C PHE A 34 -2.02 3.89 -4.89
N PHE A 35 -1.23 3.51 -3.90
CA PHE A 35 -1.23 2.15 -3.36
C PHE A 35 -1.27 2.18 -1.84
N ASP A 36 -2.13 1.35 -1.24
CA ASP A 36 -1.77 0.79 0.06
C ASP A 36 -0.59 -0.17 -0.11
N PHE A 37 0.38 -0.12 0.79
CA PHE A 37 1.59 -0.93 0.65
C PHE A 37 1.40 -2.31 1.29
N ASP A 38 0.97 -2.32 2.55
CA ASP A 38 0.82 -3.54 3.34
C ASP A 38 -0.36 -4.36 2.84
N ASP A 39 -0.16 -5.67 2.73
CA ASP A 39 -1.13 -6.67 2.27
C ASP A 39 -1.67 -6.48 0.83
N ASN A 40 -1.39 -5.33 0.21
CA ASN A 40 -1.79 -4.99 -1.15
C ASN A 40 -0.62 -5.01 -2.16
N VAL A 41 0.49 -4.31 -1.89
CA VAL A 41 1.70 -4.38 -2.75
C VAL A 41 2.60 -5.52 -2.29
N ALA A 42 2.80 -5.68 -0.99
CA ALA A 42 3.61 -6.74 -0.42
C ALA A 42 3.07 -7.25 0.92
N PHE A 43 3.12 -8.57 1.09
CA PHE A 43 2.90 -9.23 2.38
C PHE A 43 4.21 -9.25 3.17
N LEU A 44 4.21 -8.63 4.33
CA LEU A 44 5.35 -8.60 5.25
C LEU A 44 5.01 -9.35 6.54
N SER A 45 6.01 -10.04 7.10
CA SER A 45 5.84 -10.79 8.36
C SER A 45 5.99 -9.92 9.61
N THR A 46 5.82 -8.61 9.51
CA THR A 46 5.91 -7.69 10.65
C THR A 46 4.83 -8.05 11.68
N PRO A 47 5.19 -8.46 12.91
CA PRO A 47 4.19 -8.83 13.90
C PRO A 47 3.71 -7.62 14.70
N ALA A 48 2.41 -7.60 14.99
CA ALA A 48 1.84 -6.80 16.07
C ALA A 48 1.96 -7.58 17.40
N VAL A 49 2.07 -6.87 18.52
CA VAL A 49 2.25 -7.49 19.84
C VAL A 49 1.07 -7.19 20.76
N ILE A 50 0.53 -8.19 21.43
CA ILE A 50 -0.50 -8.01 22.45
C ILE A 50 0.02 -8.47 23.82
N PHE A 51 -0.54 -7.91 24.89
CA PHE A 51 -0.01 -8.09 26.24
C PHE A 51 -1.05 -8.73 27.13
N HIS A 52 -0.70 -9.80 27.84
CA HIS A 52 -1.58 -10.35 28.86
C HIS A 52 -1.79 -9.30 29.96
N GLN A 53 -3.04 -9.11 30.38
CA GLN A 53 -3.42 -8.03 31.30
C GLN A 53 -2.77 -8.20 32.68
N ASP A 54 -2.73 -9.43 33.21
CA ASP A 54 -2.20 -9.69 34.55
C ASP A 54 -0.66 -9.90 34.59
N THR A 55 -0.12 -10.69 33.66
CA THR A 55 1.31 -11.09 33.68
C THR A 55 2.20 -10.16 32.86
N GLY A 56 1.63 -9.39 31.93
CA GLY A 56 2.39 -8.61 30.95
C GLY A 56 3.05 -9.45 29.86
N GLU A 57 2.79 -10.76 29.80
CA GLU A 57 3.33 -11.66 28.77
C GLU A 57 2.95 -11.19 27.36
N GLU A 58 3.92 -11.23 26.45
CA GLU A 58 3.76 -10.73 25.09
C GLU A 58 3.47 -11.88 24.12
N ILE A 59 2.47 -11.68 23.25
CA ILE A 59 2.21 -12.58 22.12
C ILE A 59 2.30 -11.79 20.83
N GLU A 60 3.07 -12.32 19.88
CA GLU A 60 3.14 -11.81 18.52
C GLU A 60 2.00 -12.37 17.66
N MET A 61 1.44 -11.51 16.81
CA MET A 61 0.42 -11.88 15.83
C MET A 61 0.66 -11.21 14.49
N SER A 62 0.33 -11.91 13.42
CA SER A 62 0.38 -11.35 12.06
C SER A 62 -0.64 -10.23 11.90
N SER A 63 -0.41 -9.33 10.93
CA SER A 63 -1.35 -8.26 10.58
C SER A 63 -2.76 -8.78 10.30
N ALA A 64 -2.88 -9.89 9.55
CA ALA A 64 -4.16 -10.51 9.25
C ALA A 64 -4.88 -11.04 10.50
N LEU A 65 -4.15 -11.69 11.42
CA LEU A 65 -4.74 -12.19 12.66
C LEU A 65 -5.16 -11.02 13.58
N PHE A 66 -4.34 -9.97 13.66
CA PHE A 66 -4.66 -8.76 14.38
C PHE A 66 -5.92 -8.08 13.81
N ALA A 67 -6.00 -7.91 12.49
CA ALA A 67 -7.16 -7.32 11.81
C ALA A 67 -8.47 -8.07 12.12
N HIS A 68 -8.42 -9.41 12.16
CA HIS A 68 -9.57 -10.24 12.47
C HIS A 68 -10.03 -10.12 13.93
N HIS A 69 -9.08 -10.00 14.88
CA HIS A 69 -9.39 -10.06 16.31
C HIS A 69 -9.44 -8.70 17.03
N ASN A 70 -8.89 -7.62 16.47
CA ASN A 70 -8.63 -6.37 17.21
C ASN A 70 -9.86 -5.79 17.95
N ARG A 71 -11.07 -5.91 17.38
CA ARG A 71 -12.30 -5.36 17.97
C ARG A 71 -12.70 -6.07 19.28
N ASN A 72 -12.25 -7.33 19.42
CA ASN A 72 -12.61 -8.25 20.51
C ASN A 72 -11.47 -8.48 21.52
N ILE A 73 -10.24 -8.06 21.24
CA ILE A 73 -9.11 -8.14 22.18
C ILE A 73 -9.49 -7.40 23.47
N GLY A 74 -9.27 -8.05 24.62
CA GLY A 74 -9.64 -7.51 25.93
C GLY A 74 -11.12 -7.55 26.27
N LYS A 75 -11.96 -8.13 25.39
CA LYS A 75 -13.42 -8.20 25.57
C LYS A 75 -13.97 -9.63 25.51
N SER A 76 -13.59 -10.40 24.49
CA SER A 76 -14.15 -11.73 24.24
C SER A 76 -13.21 -12.63 23.42
N GLY A 77 -13.55 -13.92 23.34
CA GLY A 77 -12.78 -14.89 22.55
C GLY A 77 -11.42 -15.26 23.16
N PRO A 78 -10.48 -15.79 22.35
CA PRO A 78 -9.19 -16.31 22.84
C PRO A 78 -8.28 -15.23 23.45
N TYR A 79 -8.45 -13.97 23.05
CA TYR A 79 -7.62 -12.84 23.49
C TYR A 79 -8.32 -11.93 24.51
N ARG A 80 -9.33 -12.44 25.23
CA ARG A 80 -10.10 -11.65 26.21
C ARG A 80 -9.27 -11.14 27.40
N HIS A 81 -8.21 -11.86 27.77
CA HIS A 81 -7.29 -11.50 28.85
C HIS A 81 -6.07 -10.70 28.37
N TYR A 82 -6.11 -10.20 27.13
CA TYR A 82 -5.03 -9.42 26.54
C TYR A 82 -5.46 -7.97 26.34
N ARG A 83 -4.49 -7.07 26.17
CA ARG A 83 -4.70 -5.66 25.89
C ARG A 83 -3.88 -5.22 24.68
N ILE A 84 -4.40 -4.19 24.00
CA ILE A 84 -3.66 -3.42 23.01
C ILE A 84 -2.98 -2.27 23.74
N ASP A 85 -1.68 -2.10 23.50
CA ASP A 85 -0.90 -0.99 24.03
C ASP A 85 -0.54 -0.04 22.90
N TYR A 86 -0.86 1.24 23.03
CA TYR A 86 -0.65 2.24 22.00
C TYR A 86 0.67 3.01 22.14
N ASP A 87 1.52 2.65 23.13
CA ASP A 87 2.86 3.21 23.23
C ASP A 87 3.66 3.00 21.92
N GLU A 88 4.31 4.06 21.44
CA GLU A 88 4.94 4.05 20.12
C GLU A 88 6.20 3.19 20.05
N GLN A 89 6.92 3.01 21.16
CA GLN A 89 8.22 2.36 21.20
C GLN A 89 8.13 0.94 21.77
N LYS A 90 7.20 0.69 22.68
CA LYS A 90 7.05 -0.56 23.42
C LYS A 90 5.68 -1.20 23.24
N GLY A 91 4.71 -0.49 22.67
CA GLY A 91 3.35 -1.01 22.51
C GLY A 91 3.18 -1.96 21.32
N THR A 92 1.92 -2.22 21.02
CA THR A 92 1.47 -3.22 20.04
C THR A 92 2.05 -3.01 18.65
N PHE A 93 2.23 -1.76 18.23
CA PHE A 93 2.67 -1.42 16.87
C PHE A 93 4.14 -1.01 16.79
N ARG A 94 4.96 -1.30 17.80
CA ARG A 94 6.39 -0.92 17.83
C ARG A 94 7.21 -1.40 16.64
N ASN A 95 6.87 -2.56 16.07
CA ASN A 95 7.52 -3.10 14.88
C ASN A 95 7.09 -2.41 13.57
N PHE A 96 6.02 -1.60 13.62
CA PHE A 96 5.53 -0.80 12.50
C PHE A 96 6.07 0.63 12.52
N ARG A 97 7.08 0.91 13.36
CA ARG A 97 7.68 2.22 13.60
C ARG A 97 9.20 2.11 13.57
N ASP A 98 9.85 3.25 13.34
CA ASP A 98 11.31 3.31 13.43
C ASP A 98 11.77 3.14 14.87
N LYS A 99 12.81 2.32 15.03
CA LYS A 99 13.54 2.14 16.28
C LYS A 99 14.67 3.17 16.34
N ASP A 100 14.98 3.64 17.54
CA ASP A 100 16.18 4.44 17.77
C ASP A 100 17.43 3.55 17.67
N ILE A 101 17.98 3.47 16.46
CA ILE A 101 19.18 2.70 16.15
C ILE A 101 20.38 3.64 16.21
N SER A 102 21.26 3.40 17.19
CA SER A 102 22.48 4.16 17.39
C SER A 102 23.40 4.08 16.16
N ARG A 103 24.31 5.07 16.00
CA ARG A 103 25.27 5.08 14.88
C ARG A 103 26.15 3.82 14.86
N VAL A 104 26.57 3.35 16.04
CA VAL A 104 27.39 2.15 16.20
C VAL A 104 26.60 0.91 15.77
N ALA A 105 25.35 0.77 16.21
CA ALA A 105 24.47 -0.31 15.81
C ALA A 105 24.24 -0.34 14.28
N ARG A 106 24.03 0.82 13.67
CA ARG A 106 23.90 0.93 12.21
C ARG A 106 25.18 0.53 11.47
N TRP A 107 26.35 0.91 12.01
CA TRP A 107 27.65 0.49 11.47
C TRP A 107 27.85 -1.03 11.57
N MET A 108 27.37 -1.64 12.66
CA MET A 108 27.33 -3.11 12.83
C MET A 108 26.26 -3.80 11.97
N GLY A 109 25.58 -3.08 11.07
CA GLY A 109 24.63 -3.64 10.12
C GLY A 109 23.18 -3.70 10.60
N GLN A 110 22.86 -3.18 11.79
CA GLN A 110 21.48 -3.13 12.27
C GLN A 110 20.65 -2.16 11.41
N ARG A 111 19.54 -2.66 10.85
CA ARG A 111 18.59 -1.89 10.03
C ARG A 111 17.23 -1.75 10.71
N GLN A 112 16.38 -0.88 10.19
CA GLN A 112 14.99 -0.76 10.66
C GLN A 112 14.20 -2.04 10.38
N THR A 113 13.20 -2.33 11.23
CA THR A 113 12.37 -3.56 11.14
C THR A 113 11.76 -3.72 9.74
N PHE A 114 11.21 -2.65 9.16
CA PHE A 114 10.67 -2.68 7.80
C PHE A 114 11.66 -3.18 6.74
N VAL A 115 12.91 -2.71 6.80
CA VAL A 115 13.95 -3.08 5.83
C VAL A 115 14.37 -4.54 6.03
N GLN A 116 14.43 -5.00 7.27
CA GLN A 116 14.73 -6.40 7.59
C GLN A 116 13.61 -7.33 7.10
N ASP A 117 12.35 -7.01 7.40
CA ASP A 117 11.19 -7.81 7.00
C ASP A 117 11.09 -7.95 5.49
N LEU A 118 11.32 -6.86 4.76
CA LEU A 118 11.27 -6.86 3.31
C LEU A 118 12.45 -7.65 2.72
N ALA A 119 13.67 -7.49 3.24
CA ALA A 119 14.81 -8.33 2.83
C ALA A 119 14.56 -9.83 3.10
N ALA A 120 13.94 -10.17 4.23
CA ALA A 120 13.57 -11.55 4.56
C ALA A 120 12.45 -12.08 3.66
N ALA A 121 11.49 -11.24 3.27
CA ALA A 121 10.43 -11.59 2.33
C ALA A 121 10.99 -11.93 0.94
N LEU A 122 12.00 -11.18 0.48
CA LEU A 122 12.69 -11.40 -0.79
C LEU A 122 13.48 -12.72 -0.85
N GLY A 123 13.81 -13.31 0.30
CA GLY A 123 14.40 -14.65 0.37
C GLY A 123 13.38 -15.78 0.16
N LYS A 124 12.09 -15.47 -0.01
CA LYS A 124 11.00 -16.44 -0.18
C LYS A 124 10.49 -16.43 -1.62
N GLU A 125 9.74 -17.48 -1.99
CA GLU A 125 9.08 -17.55 -3.28
C GLU A 125 8.12 -16.37 -3.49
N ASP A 126 8.07 -15.86 -4.72
CA ASP A 126 7.30 -14.69 -5.14
C ASP A 126 5.86 -14.66 -4.62
N PHE A 127 5.14 -15.77 -4.72
CA PHE A 127 3.72 -15.86 -4.31
C PHE A 127 3.52 -15.72 -2.79
N ARG A 128 4.59 -15.76 -1.98
CA ARG A 128 4.51 -15.61 -0.52
C ARG A 128 4.58 -14.16 -0.06
N TRP A 129 5.10 -13.26 -0.89
CA TRP A 129 5.34 -11.87 -0.50
C TRP A 129 4.76 -10.86 -1.49
N LYS A 130 4.60 -11.20 -2.77
CA LYS A 130 3.95 -10.31 -3.74
C LYS A 130 2.47 -10.21 -3.38
N GLY A 131 2.04 -9.00 -3.06
CA GLY A 131 0.64 -8.67 -2.82
C GLY A 131 -0.18 -8.69 -4.11
N PRO A 132 -1.52 -8.64 -4.01
CA PRO A 132 -2.41 -8.72 -5.16
C PRO A 132 -2.23 -7.55 -6.15
N SER A 133 -1.75 -6.39 -5.71
CA SER A 133 -1.44 -5.23 -6.55
C SER A 133 0.02 -5.15 -7.01
N TRP A 134 0.84 -6.17 -6.77
CA TRP A 134 2.26 -6.16 -7.15
C TRP A 134 2.47 -5.88 -8.64
N SER A 135 1.69 -6.51 -9.53
CA SER A 135 1.79 -6.31 -10.98
C SER A 135 1.45 -4.87 -11.39
N CYS A 136 0.44 -4.27 -10.74
CA CYS A 136 0.07 -2.86 -10.91
C CYS A 136 1.20 -1.92 -10.46
N PHE A 137 1.79 -2.21 -9.31
CA PHE A 137 2.90 -1.44 -8.75
C PHE A 137 4.14 -1.53 -9.64
N TYR A 138 4.53 -2.73 -10.07
CA TYR A 138 5.61 -2.93 -11.04
C TYR A 138 5.36 -2.13 -12.32
N HIS A 139 4.15 -2.22 -12.89
CA HIS A 139 3.80 -1.48 -14.12
C HIS A 139 3.97 0.03 -13.95
N ALA A 140 3.51 0.58 -12.81
CA ALA A 140 3.65 2.00 -12.53
C ALA A 140 5.14 2.42 -12.41
N VAL A 141 5.97 1.60 -11.76
CA VAL A 141 7.42 1.83 -11.64
C VAL A 141 8.12 1.72 -13.01
N PHE A 142 7.87 0.65 -13.75
CA PHE A 142 8.46 0.38 -15.06
C PHE A 142 8.20 1.52 -16.06
N ASN A 143 6.99 2.09 -16.04
CA ASN A 143 6.58 3.22 -16.90
C ASN A 143 6.83 4.60 -16.27
N GLN A 144 7.53 4.69 -15.13
CA GLN A 144 7.82 5.95 -14.43
C GLN A 144 6.59 6.82 -14.16
N ARG A 145 5.45 6.16 -13.86
CA ARG A 145 4.21 6.82 -13.46
C ARG A 145 4.40 7.46 -12.07
N PRO A 146 3.85 8.66 -11.82
CA PRO A 146 3.93 9.25 -10.50
C PRO A 146 3.13 8.41 -9.49
N ILE A 147 3.78 8.00 -8.39
CA ILE A 147 3.23 7.08 -7.40
C ILE A 147 3.07 7.74 -6.04
N SER A 148 1.92 7.56 -5.41
CA SER A 148 1.76 7.78 -3.97
C SER A 148 1.66 6.45 -3.23
N LEU A 149 2.48 6.25 -2.19
CA LEU A 149 2.28 5.14 -1.26
C LEU A 149 1.61 5.65 0.01
N ILE A 150 0.52 5.00 0.42
CA ILE A 150 -0.32 5.40 1.54
C ILE A 150 -0.49 4.19 2.45
N THR A 151 0.23 4.11 3.56
CA THR A 151 0.23 2.93 4.46
C THR A 151 -0.07 3.34 5.89
N ALA A 152 -0.68 2.43 6.65
CA ALA A 152 -0.87 2.56 8.10
C ALA A 152 0.44 2.49 8.91
N ARG A 153 1.58 2.15 8.31
CA ARG A 153 2.89 2.15 8.98
C ARG A 153 3.23 3.52 9.56
N GLY A 154 3.97 3.50 10.67
CA GLY A 154 4.51 4.68 11.35
C GLY A 154 6.00 4.91 11.11
N HIS A 155 6.62 4.15 10.22
CA HIS A 155 8.00 4.35 9.79
C HIS A 155 8.17 5.69 9.07
N HIS A 156 9.34 6.31 9.20
CA HIS A 156 9.69 7.52 8.49
C HIS A 156 9.70 7.25 6.96
N PRO A 157 9.30 8.22 6.12
CA PRO A 157 9.30 8.05 4.66
C PRO A 157 10.64 7.58 4.07
N LYS A 158 11.78 8.00 4.66
CA LYS A 158 13.12 7.53 4.27
C LYS A 158 13.30 6.02 4.50
N THR A 159 12.80 5.48 5.62
CA THR A 159 12.84 4.05 5.90
C THR A 159 12.01 3.27 4.87
N LEU A 160 10.83 3.79 4.49
CA LEU A 160 10.03 3.17 3.43
C LEU A 160 10.77 3.14 2.08
N LYS A 161 11.43 4.23 1.70
CA LYS A 161 12.28 4.26 0.49
C LYS A 161 13.41 3.24 0.55
N GLU A 162 14.10 3.15 1.69
CA GLU A 162 15.18 2.16 1.89
C GLU A 162 14.66 0.72 1.72
N GLY A 163 13.48 0.41 2.28
CA GLY A 163 12.88 -0.91 2.07
C GLY A 163 12.52 -1.16 0.61
N ILE A 164 11.94 -0.18 -0.10
CA ILE A 164 11.61 -0.35 -1.53
C ILE A 164 12.87 -0.50 -2.39
N GLN A 165 13.98 0.15 -2.02
CA GLN A 165 15.27 -0.05 -2.69
C GLN A 165 15.76 -1.50 -2.63
N CYS A 166 15.34 -2.30 -1.64
CA CYS A 166 15.64 -3.73 -1.64
C CYS A 166 15.03 -4.44 -2.85
N PHE A 167 13.80 -4.09 -3.28
CA PHE A 167 13.21 -4.65 -4.51
C PHE A 167 14.02 -4.31 -5.76
N VAL A 168 14.60 -3.11 -5.82
CA VAL A 168 15.46 -2.69 -6.92
C VAL A 168 16.77 -3.47 -6.91
N ARG A 169 17.43 -3.55 -5.75
CA ARG A 169 18.71 -4.26 -5.59
C ARG A 169 18.60 -5.75 -5.87
N SER A 170 17.45 -6.35 -5.60
CA SER A 170 17.17 -7.76 -5.89
C SER A 170 16.60 -8.01 -7.30
N GLY A 171 16.46 -6.97 -8.13
CA GLY A 171 15.96 -7.09 -9.50
C GLY A 171 14.44 -7.29 -9.66
N HIS A 172 13.66 -7.18 -8.57
CA HIS A 172 12.20 -7.28 -8.64
C HIS A 172 11.54 -5.98 -9.14
N LEU A 173 12.22 -4.84 -9.02
CA LEU A 173 11.85 -3.60 -9.69
C LEU A 173 12.98 -3.14 -10.62
N PRO A 174 12.66 -2.58 -11.80
CA PRO A 174 13.66 -2.11 -12.75
C PRO A 174 14.37 -0.84 -12.29
N SER A 175 13.74 -0.05 -11.41
CA SER A 175 14.24 1.23 -10.93
C SER A 175 13.51 1.64 -9.64
N GLU A 176 13.94 2.72 -9.02
CA GLU A 176 13.13 3.36 -7.99
C GLU A 176 11.79 3.87 -8.57
N PRO A 177 10.71 3.89 -7.76
CA PRO A 177 9.47 4.54 -8.13
C PRO A 177 9.64 6.06 -8.36
N ASN A 178 8.92 6.60 -9.34
CA ASN A 178 8.71 8.04 -9.45
C ASN A 178 7.76 8.51 -8.34
N TYR A 179 8.29 8.74 -7.14
CA TYR A 179 7.49 9.12 -5.97
C TYR A 179 6.84 10.50 -6.14
N LEU A 180 5.52 10.53 -6.24
CA LEU A 180 4.72 11.75 -6.03
C LEU A 180 4.65 12.11 -4.54
N SER A 181 4.36 11.12 -3.69
CA SER A 181 4.31 11.28 -2.24
C SER A 181 4.42 9.96 -1.48
N LEU A 182 4.79 10.03 -0.20
CA LEU A 182 4.85 8.90 0.72
C LEU A 182 4.13 9.29 2.00
N PHE A 183 3.06 8.58 2.31
CA PHE A 183 2.20 8.82 3.46
C PHE A 183 2.14 7.58 4.37
N PRO A 184 3.18 7.31 5.19
CA PRO A 184 3.04 6.50 6.40
C PRO A 184 2.18 7.26 7.40
N VAL A 185 0.86 7.08 7.33
CA VAL A 185 -0.09 7.99 7.97
C VAL A 185 -0.05 7.94 9.51
N SER A 186 0.53 6.89 10.08
CA SER A 186 0.75 6.79 11.52
C SER A 186 2.03 7.49 12.00
N HIS A 187 2.91 7.93 11.10
CA HIS A 187 4.12 8.66 11.48
C HIS A 187 3.75 10.06 12.00
N PRO A 188 4.23 10.49 13.19
CA PRO A 188 3.80 11.74 13.83
C PRO A 188 3.89 12.98 12.93
N GLU A 189 5.02 13.18 12.25
CA GLU A 189 5.22 14.34 11.36
C GLU A 189 4.29 14.31 10.15
N VAL A 190 4.04 13.12 9.58
CA VAL A 190 3.15 12.97 8.41
C VAL A 190 1.72 13.25 8.82
N LYS A 191 1.29 12.72 9.98
CA LYS A 191 -0.02 12.97 10.56
C LYS A 191 -0.25 14.47 10.82
N LYS A 192 0.73 15.14 11.43
CA LYS A 192 0.71 16.60 11.64
C LYS A 192 0.62 17.37 10.32
N ASN A 193 1.39 16.97 9.31
CA ASN A 193 1.37 17.61 7.98
C ASN A 193 0.03 17.39 7.24
N LEU A 194 -0.71 16.34 7.57
CA LEU A 194 -2.08 16.12 7.10
C LEU A 194 -3.13 16.92 7.89
N GLY A 195 -2.71 17.63 8.95
CA GLY A 195 -3.58 18.50 9.77
C GLY A 195 -4.44 17.74 10.78
N HIS A 196 -3.94 16.63 11.33
CA HIS A 196 -4.70 15.75 12.22
C HIS A 196 -3.99 15.48 13.55
N GLU A 197 -4.80 15.26 14.59
CA GLU A 197 -4.37 14.92 15.95
C GLU A 197 -4.01 13.43 16.10
N PHE A 198 -3.32 13.08 17.19
CA PHE A 198 -2.77 11.74 17.43
C PHE A 198 -3.81 10.61 17.41
N ASP A 199 -5.02 10.86 17.90
CA ASP A 199 -6.12 9.90 18.03
C ASP A 199 -6.95 9.72 16.74
N THR A 200 -6.61 10.46 15.68
CA THR A 200 -7.34 10.38 14.41
C THR A 200 -7.29 8.96 13.84
N PRO A 201 -8.46 8.38 13.46
CA PRO A 201 -8.51 7.05 12.87
C PRO A 201 -7.69 6.92 11.59
N ILE A 202 -7.00 5.79 11.41
CA ILE A 202 -6.18 5.50 10.23
C ILE A 202 -6.95 5.68 8.93
N SER A 203 -8.21 5.26 8.87
CA SER A 203 -9.08 5.44 7.71
C SER A 203 -9.24 6.91 7.31
N LYS A 204 -9.42 7.81 8.28
CA LYS A 204 -9.54 9.25 8.04
C LYS A 204 -8.23 9.85 7.56
N LEU A 205 -7.11 9.38 8.10
CA LEU A 205 -5.78 9.80 7.66
C LEU A 205 -5.49 9.34 6.24
N LYS A 206 -5.81 8.09 5.88
CA LYS A 206 -5.71 7.56 4.51
C LYS A 206 -6.55 8.39 3.53
N GLN A 207 -7.82 8.71 3.84
CA GLN A 207 -8.64 9.60 3.01
C GLN A 207 -7.98 10.97 2.79
N THR A 208 -7.41 11.55 3.86
CA THR A 208 -6.72 12.84 3.75
C THR A 208 -5.45 12.74 2.90
N ALA A 209 -4.72 11.63 2.99
CA ALA A 209 -3.54 11.34 2.16
C ALA A 209 -3.89 11.17 0.67
N ILE A 210 -5.03 10.55 0.34
CA ILE A 210 -5.53 10.46 -1.05
C ILE A 210 -5.76 11.87 -1.60
N ARG A 211 -6.49 12.70 -0.85
CA ARG A 211 -6.73 14.10 -1.23
C ARG A 211 -5.44 14.90 -1.38
N ALA A 212 -4.52 14.74 -0.43
CA ALA A 212 -3.21 15.40 -0.46
C ALA A 212 -2.39 14.95 -1.68
N SER A 213 -2.47 13.67 -2.07
CA SER A 213 -1.83 13.14 -3.28
C SER A 213 -2.39 13.80 -4.55
N VAL A 214 -3.71 13.93 -4.68
CA VAL A 214 -4.33 14.61 -5.82
C VAL A 214 -3.89 16.07 -5.89
N LYS A 215 -3.96 16.80 -4.77
CA LYS A 215 -3.49 18.19 -4.71
C LYS A 215 -2.00 18.31 -5.06
N LYS A 216 -1.17 17.37 -4.60
CA LYS A 216 0.26 17.35 -4.92
C LYS A 216 0.50 17.09 -6.40
N ALA A 217 -0.27 16.21 -7.02
CA ALA A 217 -0.22 15.97 -8.46
C ALA A 217 -0.51 17.25 -9.25
N LEU A 218 -1.58 17.96 -8.91
CA LEU A 218 -1.93 19.23 -9.55
C LEU A 218 -0.86 20.31 -9.33
N GLN A 219 -0.26 20.35 -8.13
CA GLN A 219 0.84 21.28 -7.83
C GLN A 219 2.10 20.99 -8.66
N VAL A 220 2.49 19.72 -8.80
CA VAL A 220 3.77 19.33 -9.42
C VAL A 220 3.67 19.22 -10.94
N TYR A 221 2.55 18.71 -11.45
CA TYR A 221 2.36 18.42 -12.88
C TYR A 221 1.43 19.42 -13.58
N GLY A 222 0.95 20.44 -12.86
CA GLY A 222 -0.03 21.40 -13.35
C GLY A 222 -1.45 20.84 -13.32
N GLU A 223 -2.42 21.71 -13.60
CA GLU A 223 -3.80 21.29 -13.78
C GLU A 223 -4.01 20.78 -15.20
N SER A 224 -4.73 19.67 -15.34
CA SER A 224 -5.15 19.17 -16.63
C SER A 224 -6.46 18.41 -16.47
N PRO A 225 -7.48 18.68 -17.29
CA PRO A 225 -8.73 17.93 -17.25
C PRO A 225 -8.54 16.46 -17.64
N HIS A 226 -7.36 16.10 -18.16
CA HIS A 226 -7.05 14.75 -18.62
C HIS A 226 -6.20 13.96 -17.62
N HIS A 227 -5.93 14.49 -16.42
CA HIS A 227 -5.33 13.71 -15.34
C HIS A 227 -6.27 12.59 -14.90
N ARG A 228 -5.64 11.46 -14.55
CA ARG A 228 -6.30 10.23 -14.14
C ARG A 228 -5.67 9.76 -12.84
N PHE A 229 -6.50 9.48 -11.85
CA PHE A 229 -6.07 9.05 -10.51
C PHE A 229 -6.62 7.66 -10.24
N GLY A 230 -5.77 6.71 -9.90
CA GLY A 230 -6.20 5.36 -9.54
C GLY A 230 -5.62 4.95 -8.20
N MET A 231 -6.44 4.38 -7.32
CA MET A 231 -5.98 3.75 -6.09
C MET A 231 -6.30 2.26 -6.08
N SER A 232 -5.32 1.44 -5.66
CA SER A 232 -5.46 -0.01 -5.49
C SER A 232 -5.50 -0.37 -4.02
N ASP A 233 -6.42 -1.24 -3.61
CA ASP A 233 -6.56 -1.78 -2.25
C ASP A 233 -7.22 -3.17 -2.32
N ASP A 234 -6.91 -4.05 -1.38
CA ASP A 234 -7.42 -5.43 -1.31
C ASP A 234 -8.47 -5.64 -0.21
N ASP A 235 -8.62 -4.69 0.71
CA ASP A 235 -9.58 -4.75 1.81
C ASP A 235 -10.91 -4.07 1.45
N PRO A 236 -12.07 -4.78 1.52
CA PRO A 236 -13.36 -4.21 1.15
C PRO A 236 -13.80 -3.01 2.01
N GLU A 237 -13.43 -2.95 3.31
CA GLU A 237 -13.77 -1.80 4.16
C GLU A 237 -12.98 -0.56 3.72
N ASN A 238 -11.69 -0.71 3.39
CA ASN A 238 -10.84 0.35 2.83
C ASN A 238 -11.34 0.79 1.44
N VAL A 239 -11.68 -0.15 0.54
CA VAL A 239 -12.22 0.14 -0.80
C VAL A 239 -13.42 1.07 -0.73
N ARG A 240 -14.36 0.83 0.20
CA ARG A 240 -15.52 1.71 0.41
C ARG A 240 -15.08 3.14 0.78
N LEU A 241 -14.13 3.28 1.69
CA LEU A 241 -13.63 4.59 2.15
C LEU A 241 -12.86 5.34 1.06
N ILE A 242 -12.17 4.61 0.18
CA ILE A 242 -11.49 5.15 -1.00
C ILE A 242 -12.53 5.67 -2.00
N ILE A 243 -13.58 4.89 -2.28
CA ILE A 243 -14.69 5.30 -3.16
C ILE A 243 -15.32 6.61 -2.65
N ASP A 244 -15.63 6.70 -1.36
CA ASP A 244 -16.22 7.91 -0.77
C ASP A 244 -15.32 9.14 -0.98
N GLU A 245 -14.01 9.00 -0.81
CA GLU A 245 -13.09 10.12 -0.98
C GLU A 245 -12.85 10.47 -2.45
N MET A 246 -12.75 9.47 -3.33
CA MET A 246 -12.63 9.67 -4.78
C MET A 246 -13.90 10.32 -5.36
N ALA A 247 -15.09 10.02 -4.83
CA ALA A 247 -16.33 10.67 -5.24
C ALA A 247 -16.36 12.16 -4.86
N ARG A 248 -15.89 12.51 -3.65
CA ARG A 248 -15.73 13.92 -3.24
C ARG A 248 -14.75 14.64 -4.15
N LEU A 249 -13.62 14.00 -4.48
CA LEU A 249 -12.62 14.54 -5.40
C LEU A 249 -13.16 14.69 -6.82
N LYS A 250 -13.98 13.74 -7.29
CA LYS A 250 -14.67 13.83 -8.58
C LYS A 250 -15.62 15.03 -8.62
N GLY A 251 -16.33 15.31 -7.53
CA GLY A 251 -17.15 16.52 -7.42
C GLY A 251 -16.35 17.82 -7.52
N GLN A 252 -15.13 17.85 -6.96
CA GLN A 252 -14.23 19.02 -7.02
C GLN A 252 -13.52 19.15 -8.38
N TYR A 253 -13.20 18.02 -9.00
CA TYR A 253 -12.44 17.93 -10.25
C TYR A 253 -13.21 17.11 -11.30
N PRO A 254 -14.36 17.61 -11.80
CA PRO A 254 -15.33 16.82 -12.56
C PRO A 254 -14.81 16.32 -13.91
N ARG A 255 -13.81 16.99 -14.49
CA ARG A 255 -13.20 16.58 -15.76
C ARG A 255 -12.17 15.47 -15.58
N ASN A 256 -11.57 15.35 -14.40
CA ASN A 256 -10.59 14.31 -14.11
C ASN A 256 -11.25 12.95 -13.93
N SER A 257 -10.52 11.89 -14.26
CA SER A 257 -10.98 10.52 -14.04
C SER A 257 -10.42 9.97 -12.73
N PHE A 258 -11.28 9.31 -11.96
CA PHE A 258 -10.93 8.68 -10.69
C PHE A 258 -11.30 7.20 -10.74
N TYR A 259 -10.38 6.35 -10.30
CA TYR A 259 -10.53 4.91 -10.35
C TYR A 259 -10.19 4.28 -9.00
N VAL A 260 -10.95 3.24 -8.66
CA VAL A 260 -10.64 2.32 -7.57
C VAL A 260 -10.42 0.94 -8.16
N ILE A 261 -9.33 0.30 -7.78
CA ILE A 261 -8.96 -1.04 -8.24
C ILE A 261 -9.05 -1.94 -7.01
N GLU A 262 -10.05 -2.79 -6.99
CA GLU A 262 -10.21 -3.81 -5.97
C GLU A 262 -9.56 -5.11 -6.45
N THR A 263 -8.70 -5.67 -5.61
CA THR A 263 -7.94 -6.86 -5.93
C THR A 263 -8.30 -8.00 -4.97
N HIS A 264 -9.39 -8.72 -5.25
CA HIS A 264 -9.86 -9.83 -4.42
C HIS A 264 -9.79 -11.17 -5.16
N LYS A 265 -9.11 -12.16 -4.55
CA LYS A 265 -9.06 -13.57 -5.03
C LYS A 265 -8.67 -13.75 -6.51
N GLY A 266 -7.76 -12.93 -7.03
CA GLY A 266 -7.25 -13.04 -8.40
C GLY A 266 -8.16 -12.46 -9.49
N GLN A 267 -9.28 -11.83 -9.11
CA GLN A 267 -10.08 -10.98 -9.97
C GLN A 267 -9.76 -9.52 -9.67
N PHE A 268 -9.66 -8.72 -10.74
CA PHE A 268 -9.48 -7.28 -10.62
C PHE A 268 -10.78 -6.61 -11.03
N LEU A 269 -11.41 -5.93 -10.07
CA LEU A 269 -12.53 -5.06 -10.34
C LEU A 269 -12.02 -3.64 -10.42
N LYS A 270 -12.08 -3.06 -11.62
CA LYS A 270 -11.81 -1.64 -11.79
C LYS A 270 -13.15 -0.90 -11.77
N ARG A 271 -13.26 0.06 -10.87
CA ARG A 271 -14.40 0.95 -10.74
C ARG A 271 -14.01 2.37 -11.16
N GLU A 272 -14.69 2.95 -12.14
CA GLU A 272 -14.62 4.38 -12.45
C GLU A 272 -15.64 5.15 -11.61
N ILE A 273 -15.22 6.29 -11.07
CA ILE A 273 -16.06 7.13 -10.21
C ILE A 273 -16.58 8.32 -11.01
N PHE A 274 -17.91 8.41 -11.10
CA PHE A 274 -18.63 9.56 -11.63
C PHE A 274 -19.24 10.37 -10.48
N THR A 275 -19.81 11.53 -10.80
CA THR A 275 -20.38 12.43 -9.79
C THR A 275 -21.61 11.87 -9.08
N ASP A 276 -22.33 10.97 -9.75
CA ASP A 276 -23.64 10.45 -9.36
C ASP A 276 -23.72 8.92 -9.32
N HIS A 277 -22.74 8.22 -9.91
CA HIS A 277 -22.70 6.75 -9.97
C HIS A 277 -21.26 6.23 -10.11
N THR A 278 -21.13 4.91 -10.17
CA THR A 278 -19.86 4.22 -10.45
C THR A 278 -20.04 3.18 -11.54
N GLU A 279 -19.04 2.99 -12.40
CA GLU A 279 -19.05 1.96 -13.44
C GLU A 279 -17.97 0.91 -13.20
N ASP A 280 -18.37 -0.36 -13.24
CA ASP A 280 -17.50 -1.49 -12.96
C ASP A 280 -17.06 -2.20 -14.23
N LYS A 281 -15.76 -2.49 -14.30
CA LYS A 281 -15.16 -3.32 -15.35
C LYS A 281 -14.38 -4.45 -14.70
N VAL A 282 -14.93 -5.66 -14.78
CA VAL A 282 -14.23 -6.89 -14.41
C VAL A 282 -13.12 -7.14 -15.42
N VAL A 283 -11.90 -7.37 -14.93
CA VAL A 283 -10.78 -7.75 -15.81
C VAL A 283 -10.25 -9.11 -15.39
N GLY A 284 -10.24 -10.03 -16.35
CA GLY A 284 -9.79 -11.40 -16.15
C GLY A 284 -8.27 -11.53 -15.92
N PRO A 285 -7.80 -12.68 -15.43
CA PRO A 285 -6.40 -12.90 -15.04
C PRO A 285 -5.39 -12.72 -16.18
N ASN A 286 -5.74 -13.17 -17.40
CA ASN A 286 -4.90 -13.05 -18.60
C ASN A 286 -4.85 -11.62 -19.16
N SER A 287 -5.68 -10.73 -18.61
CA SER A 287 -5.87 -9.36 -19.03
C SER A 287 -5.39 -8.36 -17.97
N GLN A 288 -4.61 -8.81 -16.97
CA GLN A 288 -4.05 -7.92 -15.94
C GLN A 288 -3.23 -6.76 -16.54
N LEU A 289 -2.58 -6.98 -17.68
CA LEU A 289 -1.90 -5.92 -18.43
C LEU A 289 -2.89 -4.95 -19.10
N SER A 290 -4.09 -5.41 -19.50
CA SER A 290 -5.14 -4.56 -20.07
C SER A 290 -6.01 -3.86 -19.03
N LEU A 291 -5.89 -4.18 -17.74
CA LEU A 291 -6.38 -3.28 -16.68
C LEU A 291 -5.76 -1.90 -16.80
N PHE A 292 -4.55 -1.82 -17.35
CA PHE A 292 -3.73 -0.63 -17.29
C PHE A 292 -3.24 -0.12 -18.65
N ARG A 293 -3.52 -0.85 -19.73
CA ARG A 293 -3.84 -0.23 -21.02
C ARG A 293 -5.11 0.57 -20.87
N TRP A 294 -4.92 1.78 -20.35
CA TRP A 294 -5.90 2.82 -20.48
C TRP A 294 -5.62 3.42 -21.83
#